data_AF-A0A8J6L014-F1
#
_entry.id   AF-A0A8J6L014-F1
#
_cell.length_a   1.000
_cell.length_b   1.000
_cell.length_c   1.000
_cell.angle_alpha   90.00
_cell.angle_beta   90.00
_cell.angle_gamma   90.00
#
_symmetry.space_group_name_H-M   'P 1'
#
loop_
_entity.id
_entity.type
_entity.pdbx_description
1 polymer ?
#
loop_
_entity_poly.entity_id
_entity_poly.type
_entity_poly.pdbx_seq_one_letter_code
_entity_poly.pdbx_strand_id
1 'polypeptide(L)'
;MYVWVQQPTALLLLGLTLGVSFRLNCVEDTYPSGHRCCHECQPGNGMVSRCDANRDTVCHPCEPGFYNEAVNYESCKQCTQCNQRSGSELKQNCTPTQDTVCQCKPGTQPRQDSSHKLGVGGNSFRIPIQEEQADTHFTLAKI
;
A
#
# COMPACT_ATOMS: atom_id res chain seq x y z
N MET A 1 -50.26 -62.14 -4.34
CA MET A 1 -49.16 -61.64 -5.20
C MET A 1 -49.53 -60.26 -5.72
N TYR A 2 -49.21 -59.18 -5.01
CA TYR A 2 -48.95 -57.87 -5.63
C TYR A 2 -47.90 -57.17 -4.78
N VAL A 3 -46.91 -56.65 -5.50
CA VAL A 3 -45.57 -56.33 -5.07
C VAL A 3 -45.57 -55.00 -4.33
N TRP A 4 -44.82 -54.91 -3.23
CA TRP A 4 -44.49 -53.64 -2.58
C TRP A 4 -43.64 -52.82 -3.57
N VAL A 5 -44.27 -51.89 -4.28
CA VAL A 5 -43.56 -50.89 -5.08
C VAL A 5 -42.85 -49.95 -4.11
N GLN A 6 -41.55 -50.20 -3.91
CA GLN A 6 -40.61 -49.23 -3.36
C GLN A 6 -40.77 -47.91 -4.12
N GLN A 7 -41.24 -46.86 -3.45
CA GLN A 7 -41.31 -45.52 -4.01
C GLN A 7 -39.87 -44.98 -4.20
N PRO A 8 -39.38 -44.76 -5.44
CA PRO A 8 -37.99 -44.33 -5.68
C PRO A 8 -37.72 -42.86 -5.35
N THR A 9 -38.72 -42.12 -4.89
CA THR A 9 -38.70 -40.65 -4.83
C THR A 9 -38.07 -40.08 -3.56
N ALA A 10 -37.91 -40.88 -2.51
CA ALA A 10 -37.32 -40.40 -1.25
C ALA A 10 -35.80 -40.17 -1.33
N LEU A 11 -35.11 -40.75 -2.33
CA LEU A 11 -33.65 -40.62 -2.48
C LEU A 11 -33.19 -39.38 -3.26
N LEU A 12 -34.08 -38.71 -4.00
CA LEU A 12 -33.73 -37.55 -4.83
C LEU A 12 -33.66 -36.22 -4.06
N LEU A 13 -34.17 -36.16 -2.82
CA LEU A 13 -34.16 -34.94 -1.98
C LEU A 13 -33.00 -34.87 -0.98
N LEU A 14 -32.22 -35.94 -0.81
CA LEU A 14 -31.07 -35.98 0.11
C LEU A 14 -29.73 -35.57 -0.55
N GLY A 15 -29.70 -35.38 -1.87
CA GLY A 15 -28.46 -35.12 -2.61
C GLY A 15 -28.03 -33.64 -2.73
N LEU A 16 -28.87 -32.69 -2.31
CA LEU A 16 -28.68 -31.26 -2.60
C LEU A 16 -28.18 -30.40 -1.42
N THR A 17 -27.80 -30.97 -0.27
CA THR A 17 -27.40 -30.17 0.91
C THR A 17 -25.91 -30.16 1.24
N LEU A 18 -25.03 -30.86 0.52
CA LEU A 18 -23.60 -30.96 0.87
C LEU A 18 -22.69 -30.05 0.04
N GLY A 19 -23.15 -28.84 -0.26
CA GLY A 19 -22.37 -27.78 -0.89
C GLY A 19 -21.99 -26.66 0.09
N VAL A 20 -21.81 -26.93 1.38
CA VAL A 20 -21.38 -25.89 2.33
C VAL A 20 -19.89 -25.62 2.09
N SER A 21 -19.61 -24.65 1.22
CA SER A 21 -18.27 -24.10 1.07
C SER A 21 -17.88 -23.42 2.38
N PHE A 22 -17.08 -24.07 3.22
CA PHE A 22 -16.52 -23.45 4.41
C PHE A 22 -15.58 -22.33 3.95
N ARG A 23 -16.03 -21.08 4.12
CA ARG A 23 -15.14 -19.91 4.03
C ARG A 23 -14.33 -19.86 5.30
N LEU A 24 -13.00 -19.94 5.15
CA LEU A 24 -12.10 -19.74 6.28
C LEU A 24 -12.11 -18.26 6.65
N ASN A 25 -12.52 -17.97 7.88
CA ASN A 25 -12.48 -16.62 8.42
C ASN A 25 -11.18 -16.45 9.20
N CYS A 26 -10.31 -15.61 8.67
CA CYS A 26 -9.07 -15.19 9.32
C CYS A 26 -9.34 -13.89 10.08
N VAL A 27 -8.74 -13.75 11.27
CA VAL A 27 -8.95 -12.61 12.18
C VAL A 27 -7.67 -11.81 12.31
N GLU A 28 -7.80 -10.51 12.60
CA GLU A 28 -6.64 -9.63 12.87
C GLU A 28 -5.66 -9.56 11.67
N ASP A 29 -4.37 -9.64 11.93
CA ASP A 29 -3.27 -9.53 10.97
C ASP A 29 -3.00 -10.84 10.23
N THR A 30 -4.07 -11.52 9.79
CA THR A 30 -3.96 -12.80 9.08
C THR A 30 -4.74 -12.85 7.77
N TYR A 31 -4.21 -13.60 6.81
CA TYR A 31 -4.80 -13.83 5.50
C TYR A 31 -5.04 -15.32 5.24
N PRO A 32 -6.06 -15.68 4.43
CA PRO A 32 -6.33 -17.07 4.09
C PRO A 32 -5.32 -17.63 3.07
N SER A 33 -4.80 -18.83 3.32
CA SER A 33 -3.97 -19.61 2.39
C SER A 33 -4.38 -21.09 2.45
N GLY A 34 -5.14 -21.54 1.44
CA GLY A 34 -5.74 -22.87 1.43
C GLY A 34 -6.76 -23.04 2.57
N HIS A 35 -6.48 -23.97 3.48
CA HIS A 35 -7.32 -24.28 4.64
C HIS A 35 -6.77 -23.72 5.97
N ARG A 36 -5.83 -22.77 5.93
CA ARG A 36 -5.28 -22.11 7.13
C ARG A 36 -5.16 -20.60 7.00
N CYS A 37 -5.05 -19.94 8.14
CA CYS A 37 -4.76 -18.51 8.23
C CYS A 37 -3.26 -18.33 8.47
N CYS A 38 -2.69 -17.33 7.82
CA CYS A 38 -1.27 -17.02 7.89
C CYS A 38 -1.07 -15.56 8.24
N HIS A 39 0.01 -15.25 8.95
CA HIS A 39 0.28 -13.90 9.41
C HIS A 39 0.81 -13.00 8.30
N GLU A 40 0.29 -11.77 8.26
CA GLU A 40 0.88 -10.67 7.52
C GLU A 40 2.17 -10.18 8.21
N CYS A 41 2.99 -9.40 7.50
CA CYS A 41 4.21 -8.86 8.07
C CYS A 41 3.92 -7.57 8.85
N GLN A 42 4.46 -7.50 10.06
CA GLN A 42 4.33 -6.34 10.95
C GLN A 42 5.11 -5.11 10.40
N PRO A 43 4.74 -3.88 10.78
CA PRO A 43 5.49 -2.68 10.44
C PRO A 43 6.97 -2.83 10.74
N GLY A 44 7.83 -2.31 9.87
CA GLY A 44 9.27 -2.51 9.97
C GLY A 44 9.78 -3.76 9.25
N ASN A 45 8.88 -4.63 8.77
CA ASN A 45 9.22 -5.83 8.03
C ASN A 45 8.55 -5.86 6.66
N GLY A 46 9.21 -6.47 5.67
CA GLY A 46 8.66 -6.75 4.36
C GLY A 46 8.44 -8.24 4.14
N MET A 47 7.37 -8.59 3.41
CA MET A 47 7.12 -9.99 3.05
C MET A 47 8.08 -10.46 1.96
N VAL A 48 8.72 -11.59 2.23
CA VAL A 48 9.65 -12.29 1.32
C VAL A 48 8.94 -13.45 0.63
N SER A 49 8.12 -14.19 1.38
CA SER A 49 7.28 -15.24 0.83
C SER A 49 6.02 -15.45 1.66
N ARG A 50 4.90 -15.73 0.97
CA ARG A 50 3.67 -16.21 1.61
C ARG A 50 3.85 -17.61 2.19
N CYS A 51 3.00 -17.96 3.14
CA CYS A 51 2.91 -19.31 3.69
C CYS A 51 2.32 -20.32 2.67
N ASP A 52 2.55 -21.62 2.88
CA ASP A 52 2.22 -22.65 1.88
C ASP A 52 1.88 -24.06 2.41
N ALA A 53 0.76 -24.38 3.07
CA ALA A 53 0.55 -25.71 3.72
C ALA A 53 1.59 -26.16 4.79
N ASN A 54 2.91 -26.07 4.58
CA ASN A 54 3.97 -26.58 5.46
C ASN A 54 4.88 -25.50 6.06
N ARG A 55 4.97 -24.31 5.47
CA ARG A 55 5.84 -23.21 5.94
C ARG A 55 5.03 -21.94 6.18
N ASP A 56 5.44 -21.15 7.15
CA ASP A 56 4.77 -19.89 7.49
C ASP A 56 5.20 -18.75 6.57
N THR A 57 4.52 -17.61 6.68
CA THR A 57 4.94 -16.38 6.02
C THR A 57 6.36 -16.05 6.47
N VAL A 58 7.23 -15.70 5.52
CA VAL A 58 8.58 -15.21 5.82
C VAL A 58 8.58 -13.69 5.68
N CYS A 59 8.91 -13.02 6.79
CA CYS A 59 9.09 -11.58 6.86
C CYS A 59 10.55 -11.27 7.20
N HIS A 60 11.10 -10.22 6.59
CA HIS A 60 12.43 -9.71 6.93
C HIS A 60 12.38 -8.25 7.36
N PRO A 61 13.22 -7.83 8.34
CA PRO A 61 13.38 -6.43 8.69
C PRO A 61 13.73 -5.59 7.46
N CYS A 62 13.20 -4.38 7.41
CA CYS A 62 13.60 -3.43 6.39
C CYS A 62 15.03 -2.96 6.64
N GLU A 63 15.87 -3.16 5.62
CA GLU A 63 17.25 -2.70 5.61
C GLU A 63 17.32 -1.16 5.62
N PRO A 64 18.47 -0.57 6.04
CA PRO A 64 18.66 0.88 5.99
C PRO A 64 18.33 1.48 4.63
N GLY A 65 17.48 2.50 4.61
CA GLY A 65 16.98 3.12 3.38
C GLY A 65 15.67 2.52 2.85
N PHE A 66 15.06 1.58 3.58
CA PHE A 66 13.75 1.03 3.31
C PHE A 66 12.82 1.07 4.54
N TYR A 67 11.52 1.04 4.31
CA TYR A 67 10.49 1.06 5.34
C TYR A 67 9.24 0.26 4.96
N ASN A 68 8.44 -0.11 5.95
CA ASN A 68 7.06 -0.56 5.77
C ASN A 68 6.23 -0.11 6.97
N GLU A 69 5.20 0.71 6.74
CA GLU A 69 4.47 1.40 7.81
C GLU A 69 3.27 0.63 8.37
N ALA A 70 2.81 -0.42 7.69
CA ALA A 70 1.56 -1.10 8.01
C ALA A 70 1.73 -2.62 8.12
N VAL A 71 0.76 -3.26 8.76
CA VAL A 71 0.65 -4.72 8.74
C VAL A 71 0.12 -5.14 7.36
N ASN A 72 0.96 -5.73 6.52
CA ASN A 72 0.61 -6.05 5.14
C ASN A 72 1.53 -7.13 4.53
N TYR A 73 1.24 -7.47 3.27
CA TYR A 73 2.02 -8.40 2.45
C TYR A 73 3.06 -7.69 1.57
N GLU A 74 3.22 -6.38 1.71
CA GLU A 74 4.13 -5.61 0.86
C GLU A 74 5.58 -5.89 1.26
N SER A 75 6.48 -5.82 0.28
CA SER A 75 7.91 -5.76 0.53
C SER A 75 8.29 -4.36 1.03
N CYS A 76 9.45 -4.23 1.69
CA CYS A 76 9.90 -2.93 2.16
C CYS A 76 10.06 -1.94 0.99
N LYS A 77 9.48 -0.75 1.17
CA LYS A 77 9.49 0.35 0.21
C LYS A 77 10.76 1.15 0.39
N GLN A 78 11.31 1.66 -0.72
CA GLN A 78 12.45 2.56 -0.64
C GLN A 78 12.02 3.89 -0.01
N CYS A 79 12.83 4.41 0.92
CA CYS A 79 12.56 5.69 1.53
C CYS A 79 12.64 6.83 0.49
N THR A 80 11.77 7.81 0.66
CA THR A 80 11.76 9.05 -0.12
C THR A 80 13.07 9.81 0.11
N GLN A 81 13.64 10.37 -0.97
CA GLN A 81 14.81 11.24 -0.91
C GLN A 81 14.41 12.69 -1.08
N CYS A 82 14.74 13.54 -0.09
CA CYS A 82 14.49 14.96 -0.18
C CYS A 82 15.49 15.61 -1.13
N ASN A 83 15.00 16.21 -2.22
CA ASN A 83 15.83 16.82 -3.22
C ASN A 83 16.04 18.31 -2.90
N GLN A 84 17.26 18.64 -2.49
CA GLN A 84 17.66 20.00 -2.14
C GLN A 84 17.70 20.95 -3.33
N ARG A 85 17.97 20.43 -4.54
CA ARG A 85 18.01 21.21 -5.79
C ARG A 85 16.61 21.64 -6.21
N SER A 86 15.60 20.81 -5.94
CA SER A 86 14.20 21.14 -6.20
C SER A 86 13.51 21.87 -5.05
N GLY A 87 14.26 22.41 -4.08
CA GLY A 87 13.70 23.28 -3.04
C GLY A 87 13.06 22.55 -1.86
N SER A 88 13.37 21.27 -1.64
CA SER A 88 12.94 20.51 -0.45
C SER A 88 14.11 20.16 0.47
N GLU A 89 13.84 19.99 1.75
CA GLU A 89 14.82 19.59 2.76
C GLU A 89 14.27 18.54 3.71
N LEU A 90 15.18 17.83 4.38
CA LEU A 90 14.84 16.77 5.32
C LEU A 90 14.18 17.38 6.56
N LYS A 91 12.96 16.91 6.88
CA LYS A 91 12.27 17.21 8.14
C LYS A 91 12.42 16.06 9.14
N GLN A 92 12.25 14.83 8.66
CA GLN A 92 12.37 13.63 9.47
C GLN A 92 13.04 12.51 8.68
N ASN A 93 14.02 11.86 9.33
CA ASN A 93 14.70 10.70 8.77
C ASN A 93 13.74 9.52 8.59
N CYS A 94 14.02 8.71 7.57
CA CYS A 94 13.38 7.41 7.43
C CYS A 94 13.71 6.50 8.61
N THR A 95 12.75 5.66 8.98
CA THR A 95 12.91 4.57 9.94
C THR A 95 12.31 3.30 9.33
N PRO A 96 12.58 2.09 9.87
CA PRO A 96 11.98 0.88 9.32
C PRO A 96 10.44 0.92 9.23
N THR A 97 9.77 1.70 10.09
CA THR A 97 8.30 1.79 10.14
C THR A 97 7.74 3.08 9.53
N GLN A 98 8.57 3.98 9.01
CA GLN A 98 8.13 5.29 8.55
C GLN A 98 9.03 5.86 7.45
N ASP A 99 8.41 6.38 6.40
CA ASP A 99 9.12 7.08 5.33
C ASP A 99 9.84 8.34 5.82
N THR A 100 10.81 8.79 5.02
CA THR A 100 11.36 10.14 5.11
C THR A 100 10.26 11.19 4.93
N VAL A 101 10.24 12.20 5.81
CA VAL A 101 9.39 13.37 5.64
C VAL A 101 10.22 14.53 5.10
N CYS A 102 9.80 15.09 3.97
CA CYS A 102 10.43 16.26 3.35
C CYS A 102 9.57 17.51 3.52
N GLN A 103 10.21 18.65 3.81
CA GLN A 103 9.55 19.97 3.87
C GLN A 103 10.04 20.90 2.76
N CYS A 104 9.25 21.93 2.43
CA CYS A 104 9.72 23.03 1.58
C CYS A 104 10.85 23.77 2.29
N LYS A 105 11.87 24.18 1.55
CA LYS A 105 12.72 25.28 2.00
C LYS A 105 11.91 26.58 2.09
N PRO A 106 12.28 27.52 2.97
CA PRO A 106 11.72 28.86 2.94
C PRO A 106 11.78 29.47 1.54
N GLY A 107 10.71 30.13 1.09
CA GLY A 107 10.66 30.69 -0.27
C GLY A 107 10.26 29.70 -1.37
N THR A 108 9.87 28.45 -1.05
CA THR A 108 9.38 27.47 -2.04
C THR A 108 8.00 26.91 -1.67
N GLN A 109 7.24 26.42 -2.66
CA GLN A 109 5.93 25.81 -2.46
C GLN A 109 5.79 24.47 -3.19
N PRO A 110 4.99 23.51 -2.66
CA PRO A 110 4.70 22.27 -3.38
C PRO A 110 4.06 22.59 -4.73
N ARG A 111 4.50 21.91 -5.78
CA ARG A 111 3.88 22.04 -7.10
C ARG A 111 2.52 21.34 -7.09
N GLN A 112 1.47 22.07 -7.43
CA GLN A 112 0.10 21.55 -7.50
C GLN A 112 -0.13 20.78 -8.81
N ASP A 113 0.60 19.68 -9.02
CA ASP A 113 0.23 18.71 -10.05
C ASP A 113 -0.48 17.56 -9.35
N SER A 114 -1.80 17.51 -9.53
CA SER A 114 -2.78 16.64 -8.84
C SER A 114 -2.63 15.12 -9.07
N SER A 115 -1.45 14.61 -9.44
CA SER A 115 -1.26 13.19 -9.75
C SER A 115 -0.51 12.37 -8.70
N HIS A 116 0.07 12.97 -7.65
CA HIS A 116 0.77 12.20 -6.63
C HIS A 116 -0.03 12.18 -5.34
N LYS A 117 -0.74 11.06 -5.10
CA LYS A 117 -1.05 10.65 -3.74
C LYS A 117 0.24 10.77 -2.91
N LEU A 118 0.12 11.38 -1.74
CA LEU A 118 1.16 11.45 -0.73
C LEU A 118 1.58 10.00 -0.41
N GLY A 119 2.65 9.49 -1.05
CA GLY A 119 3.06 8.09 -0.88
C GLY A 119 3.81 7.43 -2.04
N VAL A 120 4.24 8.13 -3.09
CA VAL A 120 5.06 7.51 -4.15
C VAL A 120 6.19 8.45 -4.56
N GLY A 121 7.41 7.90 -4.59
CA GLY A 121 8.67 8.57 -4.92
C GLY A 121 8.67 9.27 -6.28
N GLY A 122 8.05 10.44 -6.32
CA GLY A 122 8.08 11.36 -7.45
C GLY A 122 9.02 12.51 -7.14
N ASN A 123 9.96 12.75 -8.04
CA ASN A 123 10.86 13.90 -8.03
C ASN A 123 10.04 15.18 -8.26
N SER A 124 9.34 15.66 -7.22
CA SER A 124 8.49 16.84 -7.31
C SER A 124 9.36 18.10 -7.37
N PHE A 125 9.46 18.68 -8.56
CA PHE A 125 10.10 19.97 -8.79
C PHE A 125 9.21 21.07 -8.20
N ARG A 126 9.61 21.69 -7.08
CA ARG A 126 8.87 22.80 -6.43
C ARG A 126 9.14 24.12 -7.14
N ILE A 127 8.15 25.02 -7.13
CA ILE A 127 8.24 26.34 -7.74
C ILE A 127 8.76 27.33 -6.68
N PRO A 128 9.67 28.26 -7.00
CA PRO A 128 9.96 29.40 -6.13
C PRO A 128 8.66 30.18 -5.88
N ILE A 129 8.43 30.63 -4.64
CA ILE A 129 7.38 31.60 -4.35
C ILE A 129 7.88 32.89 -5.03
N GLN A 130 7.35 33.24 -6.21
CA GLN A 130 7.62 34.56 -6.75
C GLN A 130 7.08 35.56 -5.72
N GLU A 131 7.98 36.35 -5.12
CA GLU A 131 7.62 37.73 -4.80
C GLU A 131 6.95 38.29 -6.05
N GLU A 132 5.75 38.80 -5.88
CA GLU A 132 5.00 39.48 -6.93
C GLU A 132 5.95 40.38 -7.71
N GLN A 133 6.05 40.07 -9.00
CA GLN A 133 6.90 40.73 -9.97
C GLN A 133 6.74 42.26 -9.86
N ALA A 134 7.66 42.93 -9.16
CA ALA A 134 7.92 44.35 -9.38
C ALA A 134 8.66 44.43 -10.72
N ASP A 135 7.90 44.29 -11.80
CA ASP A 135 8.37 44.35 -13.18
C ASP A 135 8.86 45.78 -13.47
N THR A 136 10.16 46.00 -13.28
CA THR A 136 10.85 47.10 -13.92
C THR A 136 11.06 46.74 -15.40
N HIS A 137 10.20 47.27 -16.26
CA HIS A 137 10.53 47.92 -17.56
C HIS A 137 9.87 47.36 -18.85
N PHE A 138 9.33 48.31 -19.63
CA PHE A 138 8.80 48.29 -21.01
C PHE A 138 7.34 47.84 -21.21
N THR A 139 6.39 48.67 -21.65
CA THR A 139 6.41 49.47 -22.90
C THR A 139 5.24 50.47 -22.91
N LEU A 140 5.48 51.77 -23.09
CA LEU A 140 4.52 52.65 -23.77
C LEU A 140 5.29 53.75 -24.51
N ALA A 141 5.67 53.43 -25.75
CA ALA A 141 5.94 54.40 -26.81
C ALA A 141 4.92 54.13 -27.92
N LYS A 142 4.32 55.22 -28.43
CA LYS A 142 3.12 55.34 -29.30
C LYS A 142 1.83 55.25 -28.47
N ILE A 143 0.97 56.27 -28.41
CA ILE A 143 0.56 57.29 -29.39
C ILE A 143 0.60 58.69 -28.77
#